data_AF-A0A5W8MB03-F1
#
_entry.id   AF-A0A5W8MB03-F1
#
_cell.length_a   1.000
_cell.length_b   1.000
_cell.length_c   1.000
_cell.angle_alpha   90.00
_cell.angle_beta   90.00
_cell.angle_gamma   90.00
#
_symmetry.space_group_name_H-M   'P 1'
#
loop_
_entity.id
_entity.type
_entity.pdbx_description
1 polymer ?
#
loop_
_entity_poly.entity_id
_entity_poly.type
_entity_poly.pdbx_seq_one_letter_code
_entity_poly.pdbx_strand_id
1 'polypeptide(L)'
;MQNENNDTITLTVAGTDIRFIPTEAIYNKFVNEMAMDNKVAPTKNYLTRCVHPEDRESLGKVIDRPGAALQIAAKLNENFAIDLDITVKK
;
A
#
# COMPACT_ATOMS: atom_id res chain seq x y z
N MET A 1 23.87 -9.67 3.02
CA MET A 1 23.07 -8.60 3.63
C MET A 1 22.08 -8.12 2.58
N GLN A 2 20.79 -8.19 2.91
CA GLN A 2 19.63 -7.54 2.25
C GLN A 2 19.49 -7.70 0.74
N ASN A 3 18.68 -8.67 0.32
CA ASN A 3 17.99 -8.60 -0.95
C ASN A 3 16.67 -7.87 -0.70
N GLU A 4 16.74 -6.54 -0.52
CA GLU A 4 15.55 -5.69 -0.66
C GLU A 4 15.22 -5.66 -2.15
N ASN A 5 14.41 -6.62 -2.60
CA ASN A 5 13.67 -6.50 -3.85
C ASN A 5 12.67 -5.36 -3.64
N ASN A 6 13.16 -4.14 -3.83
CA ASN A 6 12.39 -2.91 -3.68
C ASN A 6 11.55 -2.73 -4.95
N ASP A 7 10.66 -3.69 -5.22
CA ASP A 7 9.80 -3.71 -6.39
C ASP A 7 8.89 -2.48 -6.34
N THR A 8 9.26 -1.50 -7.14
CA THR A 8 8.53 -0.24 -7.23
C THR A 8 7.26 -0.50 -8.04
N ILE A 9 6.12 -0.48 -7.38
CA ILE A 9 4.81 -0.67 -7.99
C ILE A 9 4.26 0.71 -8.39
N THR A 10 4.00 0.90 -9.68
CA THR A 10 3.39 2.13 -10.18
C THR A 10 1.89 1.92 -10.37
N LEU A 11 1.07 2.76 -9.72
CA LEU A 11 -0.38 2.74 -9.86
C LEU A 11 -0.86 4.05 -10.48
N THR A 12 -1.66 3.96 -11.54
CA THR A 12 -2.33 5.11 -12.15
C THR A 12 -3.66 5.38 -11.42
N VAL A 13 -3.71 6.47 -10.65
CA VAL A 13 -4.90 6.87 -9.88
C VAL A 13 -5.47 8.16 -10.47
N ALA A 14 -6.68 8.10 -11.02
CA ALA A 14 -7.36 9.25 -11.63
C ALA A 14 -6.51 9.99 -12.68
N GLY A 15 -5.72 9.26 -13.48
CA GLY A 15 -4.83 9.80 -14.50
C GLY A 15 -3.49 10.33 -13.98
N THR A 16 -3.16 10.10 -12.70
CA THR A 16 -1.85 10.41 -12.13
C THR A 16 -1.11 9.12 -11.79
N ASP A 17 0.11 8.98 -12.28
CA ASP A 17 0.97 7.85 -11.94
C ASP A 17 1.64 8.10 -10.60
N ILE A 18 1.51 7.14 -9.69
CA ILE A 18 2.07 7.20 -8.34
C ILE A 18 2.88 5.93 -8.10
N ARG A 19 4.16 6.10 -7.77
CA ARG A 19 5.05 5.00 -7.45
C ARG A 19 4.98 4.67 -5.97
N PHE A 20 4.89 3.39 -5.67
CA PHE A 20 4.87 2.83 -4.34
C PHE A 20 5.98 1.81 -4.18
N ILE A 21 6.58 1.81 -3.01
CA ILE A 21 7.65 0.95 -2.54
C ILE A 21 7.13 0.29 -1.26
N PRO A 22 6.19 -0.66 -1.37
CA PRO A 22 5.76 -1.42 -0.22
C PRO A 22 6.88 -2.36 0.24
N THR A 23 7.01 -2.51 1.56
CA THR A 23 7.91 -3.48 2.18
C THR A 23 7.14 -4.28 3.22
N GLU A 24 7.61 -5.48 3.55
CA GLU A 24 7.02 -6.31 4.59
C GLU A 24 6.94 -5.56 5.93
N ALA A 25 7.96 -4.76 6.25
CA ALA A 25 7.97 -3.94 7.46
C ALA A 25 6.85 -2.89 7.48
N ILE A 26 6.62 -2.19 6.35
CA ILE A 26 5.54 -1.21 6.24
C ILE A 26 4.17 -1.89 6.28
N TYR A 27 4.02 -3.04 5.63
CA TYR A 27 2.79 -3.83 5.63
C TYR A 27 2.45 -4.39 7.02
N ASN A 28 3.41 -5.00 7.71
CA ASN A 28 3.22 -5.51 9.06
C ASN A 28 2.81 -4.40 10.03
N LYS A 29 3.41 -3.21 9.89
CA LYS A 29 3.03 -2.05 10.69
C LYS A 29 1.60 -1.60 10.40
N PHE A 30 1.19 -1.62 9.13
CA PHE A 30 -0.19 -1.33 8.75
C PHE A 30 -1.20 -2.30 9.35
N VAL A 31 -0.93 -3.61 9.29
CA VAL A 31 -1.79 -4.64 9.89
C VAL A 31 -1.91 -4.43 11.41
N ASN A 32 -0.81 -4.10 12.10
CA ASN A 32 -0.83 -3.81 13.53
C ASN A 32 -1.55 -2.50 13.88
N GLU A 33 -1.58 -1.53 12.96
CA GLU A 33 -2.29 -0.25 13.14
C GLU A 33 -3.78 -0.35 12.75
N MET A 34 -4.23 -1.43 12.10
CA MET A 34 -5.64 -1.61 11.75
C MET A 34 -6.49 -1.89 13.00
N ALA A 35 -7.35 -0.93 13.37
CA ALA A 35 -8.39 -1.11 14.38
C ALA A 35 -9.74 -1.47 13.74
N MET A 36 -10.67 -2.04 14.52
CA MET A 36 -12.01 -2.44 14.04
C MET A 36 -12.89 -1.24 13.66
N ASP A 37 -12.72 -0.11 14.34
CA ASP A 37 -13.52 1.10 14.24
C ASP A 37 -12.92 2.18 13.31
N ASN A 38 -11.60 2.13 13.07
CA ASN A 38 -10.93 3.10 12.20
C ASN A 38 -9.93 2.44 11.24
N LYS A 39 -10.41 2.12 10.04
CA LYS A 39 -9.58 1.58 8.95
C LYS A 39 -8.99 2.65 8.03
N VAL A 40 -9.57 3.86 8.00
CA VAL A 40 -9.18 4.91 7.05
C VAL A 40 -7.84 5.52 7.42
N ALA A 41 -7.65 5.92 8.68
CA ALA A 41 -6.41 6.51 9.15
C ALA A 41 -5.18 5.58 8.96
N PRO A 42 -5.21 4.30 9.39
CA PRO A 42 -4.07 3.40 9.17
C PRO A 42 -3.80 3.15 7.69
N THR A 43 -4.83 3.09 6.82
CA THR A 43 -4.61 2.97 5.38
C THR A 43 -3.93 4.20 4.79
N LYS A 44 -4.30 5.42 5.22
CA LYS A 44 -3.61 6.65 4.76
C LYS A 44 -2.14 6.66 5.17
N ASN A 45 -1.84 6.26 6.41
CA ASN A 45 -0.48 6.15 6.91
C ASN A 45 0.33 5.10 6.13
N TYR A 46 -0.27 3.95 5.86
CA TYR A 46 0.33 2.88 5.06
C TYR A 46 0.75 3.39 3.68
N LEU A 47 -0.16 3.99 2.93
CA LEU A 47 0.13 4.51 1.59
C LEU A 47 1.19 5.61 1.60
N THR A 48 1.16 6.50 2.60
CA THR A 48 2.16 7.58 2.74
C THR A 48 3.55 7.05 3.07
N ARG A 49 3.64 5.87 3.70
CA ARG A 49 4.92 5.19 3.97
C ARG A 49 5.41 4.43 2.74
N CYS A 50 4.51 3.84 1.97
CA CYS A 50 4.85 3.14 0.73
C CYS A 50 5.20 4.12 -0.41
N VAL A 51 4.60 5.31 -0.49
CA VAL A 51 4.76 6.18 -1.66
C VAL A 51 6.19 6.68 -1.84
N HIS A 52 6.63 6.77 -3.09
CA HIS A 52 7.88 7.41 -3.45
C HIS A 52 7.88 8.88 -2.97
N PRO A 53 8.99 9.40 -2.42
CA PRO A 53 9.05 10.76 -1.87
C PRO A 53 8.57 11.84 -2.83
N GLU A 54 8.87 11.70 -4.13
CA GLU A 54 8.45 12.65 -5.17
C GLU A 54 6.95 12.62 -5.44
N ASP A 55 6.29 11.49 -5.21
CA ASP A 55 4.88 11.29 -5.54
C ASP A 55 3.96 11.53 -4.32
N ARG A 56 4.52 11.96 -3.18
CA ARG A 56 3.76 12.29 -1.95
C ARG A 56 2.70 13.36 -2.17
N GLU A 57 3.03 14.39 -2.94
CA GLU A 57 2.09 15.47 -3.25
C GLU A 57 0.94 14.95 -4.12
N SER A 58 1.26 14.13 -5.12
CA SER A 58 0.29 13.46 -5.98
C SER A 58 -0.64 12.54 -5.19
N LEU A 59 -0.10 11.76 -4.25
CA LEU A 59 -0.89 10.92 -3.35
C LEU A 59 -1.83 11.77 -2.49
N GLY A 60 -1.34 12.87 -1.91
CA GLY A 60 -2.14 13.78 -1.10
C GLY A 60 -3.39 14.29 -1.84
N LYS A 61 -3.24 14.65 -3.11
CA LYS A 61 -4.34 15.14 -3.97
C LYS A 61 -5.42 14.09 -4.23
N VAL A 62 -5.08 12.80 -4.23
CA VAL A 62 -6.04 11.71 -4.53
C VAL A 62 -6.60 11.04 -3.27
N ILE A 63 -5.82 11.00 -2.19
CA ILE A 63 -6.14 10.23 -0.97
C ILE A 63 -7.22 10.90 -0.09
N ASP A 64 -7.48 12.19 -0.30
CA ASP A 64 -8.57 12.90 0.37
C ASP A 64 -9.96 12.54 -0.17
N ARG A 65 -10.04 11.87 -1.32
CA ARG A 65 -11.31 11.36 -1.84
C ARG A 65 -11.83 10.22 -0.95
N PRO A 66 -13.13 10.20 -0.61
CA PRO A 66 -13.70 9.14 0.21
C PRO A 66 -13.51 7.77 -0.46
N GLY A 67 -12.95 6.81 0.28
CA GLY A 67 -12.67 5.46 -0.20
C GLY A 67 -11.40 5.30 -1.06
N ALA A 68 -10.77 6.39 -1.54
CA ALA A 68 -9.60 6.30 -2.41
C ALA A 68 -8.41 5.61 -1.72
N ALA A 69 -8.14 5.96 -0.46
CA ALA A 69 -7.05 5.31 0.30
C ALA A 69 -7.23 3.78 0.37
N LEU A 70 -8.45 3.31 0.63
CA LEU A 70 -8.77 1.88 0.68
C LEU A 70 -8.59 1.20 -0.68
N GLN A 71 -9.05 1.84 -1.76
CA GLN A 71 -8.91 1.29 -3.11
C GLN A 71 -7.45 1.18 -3.55
N ILE A 72 -6.65 2.24 -3.32
CA ILE A 72 -5.23 2.25 -3.66
C ILE A 72 -4.48 1.18 -2.86
N ALA A 73 -4.73 1.08 -1.55
CA ALA A 73 -4.09 0.08 -0.72
C ALA A 73 -4.48 -1.35 -1.10
N ALA A 74 -5.75 -1.60 -1.44
CA ALA A 74 -6.18 -2.88 -1.97
C ALA A 74 -5.42 -3.23 -3.25
N LYS A 75 -5.35 -2.29 -4.21
CA LYS A 75 -4.65 -2.54 -5.49
C LYS A 75 -3.15 -2.73 -5.33
N LEU A 76 -2.54 -1.96 -4.42
CA LEU A 76 -1.13 -2.09 -4.08
C LEU A 76 -0.85 -3.48 -3.48
N ASN A 77 -1.67 -3.89 -2.51
CA ASN A 77 -1.53 -5.18 -1.83
C ASN A 77 -1.79 -6.36 -2.76
N GLU A 78 -2.72 -6.26 -3.73
CA GLU A 78 -2.92 -7.30 -4.75
C GLU A 78 -1.65 -7.56 -5.58
N ASN A 79 -0.86 -6.51 -5.86
CA ASN A 79 0.38 -6.65 -6.64
C ASN A 79 1.58 -6.98 -5.75
N PHE A 80 1.56 -6.56 -4.49
CA PHE A 80 2.64 -6.81 -3.53
C PHE A 80 2.55 -8.20 -2.88
N ALA A 81 1.34 -8.70 -2.60
CA ALA A 81 1.11 -10.04 -2.10
C ALA A 81 1.32 -11.04 -3.23
N ILE A 82 2.60 -11.39 -3.47
CA ILE A 82 2.99 -12.54 -4.27
C ILE A 82 2.17 -13.74 -3.79
N ASP A 83 1.42 -14.35 -4.71
CA ASP A 83 0.58 -15.54 -4.55
C ASP A 83 1.15 -16.50 -3.49
N LEU A 84 0.63 -16.41 -2.27
CA LEU A 84 0.84 -17.42 -1.25
C LEU A 84 -0.06 -18.60 -1.66
N ASP A 85 0.49 -19.52 -2.44
CA ASP A 85 -0.15 -20.80 -2.80
C ASP A 85 -0.26 -21.68 -1.54
N ILE A 86 -1.23 -21.36 -0.68
CA ILE A 86 -1.48 -22.05 0.59
C ILE A 86 -2.24 -23.34 0.27
N THR A 87 -1.51 -24.44 0.16
CA THR A 87 -2.10 -25.79 0.09
C THR A 87 -2.17 -26.43 1.49
N VAL A 88 -3.38 -26.77 1.96
CA VAL A 88 -3.58 -27.53 3.21
C VAL A 88 -3.25 -29.01 2.98
N LYS A 89 -2.26 -29.55 3.69
CA LYS A 89 -2.06 -31.01 3.75
C LYS A 89 -2.87 -31.60 4.90
N LYS A 90 -3.69 -32.61 4.60
CA LYS A 90 -4.30 -33.50 5.59
C LYS A 90 -3.43 -34.73 5.78
#